data_AF-A0A1A9G6E8-F1
#
_entry.id   AF-A0A1A9G6E8-F1
#
_cell.length_a   1.000
_cell.length_b   1.000
_cell.length_c   1.000
_cell.angle_alpha   90.00
_cell.angle_beta   90.00
_cell.angle_gamma   90.00
#
_symmetry.space_group_name_H-M   'P 1'
#
loop_
_entity.id
_entity.type
_entity.pdbx_description
1 polymer ?
#
loop_
_entity_poly.entity_id
_entity_poly.type
_entity_poly.pdbx_seq_one_letter_code
_entity_poly.pdbx_strand_id
1 'polypeptide(L)'
;MSKNTLAYYERGERTPDANVLASYRDRFGVNMNWLITGEGDIFADLSKAPQMETKPLDEMLMRTLAQIAIRAHQQAQLILRHEDIAVEAASLYNELTEKADDIADAEEVGQLLPWLEGRLVKRLAKLKADPANTTSKRA
;
A
#
# COMPACT_ATOMS: atom_id res chain seq x y z
N MET A 1 -7.23 6.97 -33.31
CA MET A 1 -7.14 8.44 -33.20
C MET A 1 -5.69 8.85 -33.30
N SER A 2 -5.41 10.03 -33.84
CA SER A 2 -4.03 10.56 -33.90
C SER A 2 -3.67 11.33 -32.63
N LYS A 3 -2.39 11.44 -32.31
CA LYS A 3 -1.90 12.26 -31.18
C LYS A 3 -2.36 13.72 -31.28
N ASN A 4 -2.37 14.28 -32.50
CA ASN A 4 -2.83 15.65 -32.72
C ASN A 4 -4.32 15.82 -32.43
N THR A 5 -5.15 14.83 -32.81
CA THR A 5 -6.59 14.88 -32.54
C THR A 5 -6.88 14.87 -31.04
N LEU A 6 -6.14 14.07 -30.27
CA LEU A 6 -6.25 14.04 -28.81
C LEU A 6 -5.84 15.39 -28.20
N ALA A 7 -4.71 15.96 -28.65
CA ALA A 7 -4.21 17.22 -28.14
C ALA A 7 -5.18 18.40 -28.38
N TYR A 8 -5.95 18.37 -29.48
CA TYR A 8 -7.02 19.35 -29.72
C TYR A 8 -8.16 19.25 -28.69
N TYR A 9 -8.50 18.05 -28.24
CA TYR A 9 -9.51 17.85 -27.19
C TYR A 9 -9.00 18.31 -25.83
N GLU A 10 -7.76 17.95 -25.48
CA GLU A 10 -7.15 18.30 -24.19
C GLU A 10 -7.00 19.82 -23.98
N ARG A 11 -6.79 20.58 -25.06
CA ARG A 11 -6.74 22.05 -25.02
C ARG A 11 -8.11 22.73 -25.12
N GLY A 12 -9.19 21.96 -25.27
CA GLY A 12 -10.54 22.50 -25.47
C GLY A 12 -10.77 23.13 -26.85
N GLU A 13 -9.86 22.94 -27.80
CA GLU A 13 -9.98 23.47 -29.17
C GLU A 13 -11.01 22.68 -29.99
N ARG A 14 -11.37 21.46 -29.56
CA ARG A 14 -12.41 20.62 -30.17
C ARG A 14 -13.17 19.83 -29.12
N THR A 15 -14.40 19.47 -29.46
CA THR A 15 -15.23 18.55 -28.66
C THR A 15 -15.27 17.18 -29.34
N PRO A 16 -15.00 16.07 -28.61
CA PRO A 16 -15.14 14.73 -29.15
C PRO A 16 -16.61 14.40 -29.46
N ASP A 17 -16.85 13.70 -30.56
CA ASP A 17 -18.20 13.23 -30.91
C ASP A 17 -18.56 11.92 -30.17
N ALA A 18 -19.81 11.48 -30.33
CA ALA A 18 -20.31 10.26 -29.70
C ALA A 18 -19.52 8.99 -30.11
N ASN A 19 -18.99 8.94 -31.34
CA ASN A 19 -18.20 7.80 -31.81
C ASN A 19 -16.84 7.76 -31.11
N VAL A 20 -16.21 8.91 -30.90
CA VAL A 20 -14.99 9.05 -30.12
C VAL A 20 -15.23 8.62 -28.67
N LEU A 21 -16.32 9.09 -28.05
CA LEU A 21 -16.70 8.69 -26.68
C LEU A 21 -16.95 7.18 -26.56
N ALA A 22 -17.72 6.59 -27.49
CA ALA A 22 -17.93 5.15 -27.54
C ALA A 22 -16.62 4.37 -27.66
N SER A 23 -15.66 4.87 -28.45
CA SER A 23 -14.36 4.23 -28.59
C SER A 23 -13.55 4.20 -27.29
N TYR A 24 -13.72 5.18 -26.39
CA TYR A 24 -13.08 5.15 -25.07
C TYR A 24 -13.66 4.04 -24.18
N ARG A 25 -14.99 3.88 -24.17
CA ARG A 25 -15.64 2.78 -23.46
C ARG A 25 -15.17 1.42 -23.98
N ASP A 26 -15.18 1.23 -25.31
CA ASP A 26 -14.88 -0.06 -25.91
C ASP A 26 -13.41 -0.47 -25.68
N ARG A 27 -12.49 0.49 -25.80
CA ARG A 27 -11.04 0.24 -25.69
C ARG A 27 -10.55 0.18 -24.25
N PHE A 28 -11.05 1.05 -23.38
CA PHE A 28 -10.49 1.23 -22.04
C PHE A 28 -11.47 0.85 -20.92
N GLY A 29 -12.70 0.46 -21.23
CA GLY A 29 -13.71 0.09 -20.23
C GLY A 29 -14.18 1.26 -19.36
N VAL A 30 -13.88 2.50 -19.75
CA VAL A 30 -14.22 3.71 -18.99
C VAL A 30 -15.74 3.91 -18.96
N ASN A 31 -16.25 4.33 -17.81
CA ASN A 31 -17.64 4.73 -17.64
C ASN A 31 -17.88 6.11 -18.27
N MET A 32 -18.84 6.19 -19.20
CA MET A 32 -19.15 7.45 -19.89
C MET A 32 -19.78 8.51 -18.98
N ASN A 33 -20.50 8.10 -17.94
CA ASN A 33 -21.02 9.05 -16.95
C ASN A 33 -19.85 9.77 -16.26
N TRP A 34 -18.88 9.00 -15.77
CA TRP A 34 -17.68 9.54 -15.14
C TRP A 34 -16.87 10.39 -16.11
N LEU A 35 -16.67 9.95 -17.36
CA LEU A 35 -15.87 10.69 -18.33
C LEU A 35 -16.44 12.08 -18.65
N ILE A 36 -17.77 12.23 -18.62
CA ILE A 36 -18.46 13.48 -18.98
C ILE A 36 -18.65 14.39 -17.76
N THR A 37 -18.96 13.82 -16.60
CA THR A 37 -19.41 14.57 -15.41
C THR A 37 -18.43 14.53 -14.24
N GLY A 38 -17.50 13.57 -14.23
CA GLY A 38 -16.66 13.23 -13.09
C GLY A 38 -17.37 12.36 -12.03
N GLU A 39 -18.64 12.00 -12.23
CA GLU A 39 -19.44 11.28 -11.23
C GLU A 39 -19.46 9.76 -11.46
N GLY A 40 -19.37 9.01 -10.37
CA GLY A 40 -19.39 7.55 -10.34
C GLY A 40 -18.00 6.92 -10.51
N ASP A 41 -17.98 5.60 -10.71
CA ASP A 41 -16.72 4.86 -10.89
C ASP A 41 -16.08 5.14 -12.25
N ILE A 42 -14.74 5.23 -12.26
CA ILE A 42 -13.94 5.49 -13.46
C ILE A 42 -14.17 4.43 -14.53
N PHE A 43 -14.19 3.15 -14.13
CA PHE A 43 -14.30 2.01 -15.02
C PHE A 43 -15.68 1.36 -14.87
N ALA A 44 -16.40 1.22 -15.98
CA ALA A 44 -17.62 0.41 -16.05
C ALA A 44 -17.32 -1.10 -16.15
N ASP A 45 -16.11 -1.44 -16.59
CA ASP A 45 -15.59 -2.79 -16.68
C ASP A 45 -14.25 -2.88 -15.91
N LEU A 46 -14.31 -3.41 -14.69
CA LEU A 46 -13.14 -3.55 -13.82
C LEU A 46 -12.08 -4.50 -14.40
N SER A 47 -12.42 -5.37 -15.35
CA SER A 47 -11.44 -6.23 -16.02
C SER A 47 -10.52 -5.45 -16.97
N LYS A 48 -10.95 -4.25 -17.40
CA LYS A 48 -10.17 -3.33 -18.23
C LYS A 48 -9.51 -2.21 -17.43
N ALA A 49 -9.81 -2.11 -16.14
CA ALA A 49 -9.04 -1.25 -15.25
C ALA A 49 -7.59 -1.72 -15.25
N PRO A 50 -6.60 -0.82 -15.14
CA PRO A 50 -5.23 -1.21 -14.89
C PRO A 50 -5.24 -2.15 -13.68
N GLN A 51 -4.85 -3.40 -13.88
CA GLN A 51 -4.61 -4.28 -12.75
C GLN A 51 -3.48 -3.64 -11.96
N MET A 52 -3.80 -3.21 -10.73
CA MET A 52 -2.75 -2.91 -9.77
C MET A 52 -1.92 -4.18 -9.71
N GLU A 53 -0.64 -4.09 -10.06
CA GLU A 53 0.26 -5.21 -9.86
C GLU A 53 0.27 -5.50 -8.37
N THR A 54 -0.52 -6.50 -7.96
CA THR A 54 -0.45 -7.03 -6.61
C THR A 54 0.87 -7.76 -6.54
N LYS A 55 1.93 -7.04 -6.18
CA LYS A 55 3.22 -7.67 -5.91
C LYS A 55 2.96 -8.71 -4.83
N PRO A 56 3.25 -10.01 -5.08
CA PRO A 56 2.97 -11.05 -4.11
C PRO A 56 3.72 -10.73 -2.82
N LEU A 57 3.11 -11.06 -1.69
CA LEU A 57 3.74 -10.89 -0.39
C LEU A 57 5.06 -11.68 -0.37
N ASP A 58 6.17 -10.98 -0.15
CA ASP A 58 7.47 -11.64 -0.02
C ASP A 58 7.51 -12.42 1.30
N GLU A 59 7.44 -13.75 1.20
CA GLU A 59 7.50 -14.67 2.33
C GLU A 59 8.82 -14.54 3.12
N MET A 60 9.94 -14.26 2.45
CA MET A 60 11.24 -14.11 3.09
C MET A 60 11.32 -12.81 3.88
N LEU A 61 10.73 -11.74 3.34
CA LEU A 61 10.59 -10.49 4.08
C LEU A 61 9.74 -10.70 5.34
N MET A 62 8.58 -11.36 5.22
CA MET A 62 7.73 -11.65 6.39
C MET A 62 8.44 -12.47 7.46
N ARG A 63 9.25 -13.46 7.05
CA ARG A 63 10.10 -14.22 7.97
C ARG A 63 11.12 -13.32 8.68
N THR A 64 11.73 -12.40 7.95
CA THR A 64 12.68 -11.42 8.50
C THR A 64 12.01 -10.50 9.52
N LEU A 65 10.82 -9.98 9.20
CA LEU A 65 10.04 -9.13 10.11
C LEU A 65 9.60 -9.88 11.38
N ALA A 66 9.21 -11.14 11.26
CA ALA A 66 8.92 -11.99 12.42
C ALA A 66 10.15 -12.17 13.33
N GLN A 67 11.33 -12.37 12.74
CA GLN A 67 12.59 -12.45 13.51
C GLN A 67 12.93 -11.12 14.18
N ILE A 68 12.70 -9.99 13.52
CA ILE A 68 12.88 -8.65 14.12
C ILE A 68 11.93 -8.48 15.31
N ALA A 69 10.65 -8.86 15.16
CA ALA A 69 9.68 -8.79 16.25
C ALA A 69 10.14 -9.58 17.48
N ILE A 70 10.60 -10.82 17.28
CA ILE A 70 11.12 -11.67 18.36
C ILE A 70 12.35 -11.03 19.02
N ARG A 71 13.33 -10.57 18.22
CA ARG A 71 14.57 -9.95 18.74
C ARG A 71 14.27 -8.67 19.52
N ALA A 72 13.39 -7.81 19.01
CA ALA A 72 13.02 -6.57 19.68
C ALA A 72 12.33 -6.82 21.04
N HIS A 73 11.44 -7.83 21.11
CA HIS A 73 10.81 -8.22 22.38
C HIS A 73 11.81 -8.79 23.37
N GLN A 74 12.75 -9.63 22.92
CA GLN A 74 13.84 -10.13 23.76
C GLN A 74 14.71 -8.99 24.31
N GLN A 75 15.08 -8.01 23.47
CA GLN A 75 15.85 -6.83 23.90
C GLN A 75 15.09 -5.95 24.90
N ALA A 76 13.77 -5.83 24.75
CA ALA A 76 12.91 -5.13 25.69
C ALA A 76 12.63 -5.93 26.98
N GLN A 77 13.06 -7.20 27.05
CA GLN A 77 12.73 -8.16 28.10
C GLN A 77 11.21 -8.35 28.27
N LEU A 78 10.48 -8.38 27.16
CA LEU A 78 9.04 -8.68 27.11
C LEU A 78 8.83 -10.04 26.43
N ILE A 79 7.82 -10.77 26.89
CA ILE A 79 7.45 -12.05 26.29
C ILE A 79 6.52 -11.76 25.10
N LEU A 80 6.95 -12.16 23.90
CA LEU A 80 6.08 -12.22 22.73
C LEU A 80 5.46 -13.62 22.67
N ARG A 81 4.12 -13.70 22.75
CA ARG A 81 3.42 -14.97 22.63
C ARG A 81 3.44 -15.44 21.18
N HIS A 82 3.43 -16.76 20.96
CA HIS A 82 3.56 -17.33 19.62
C HIS A 82 2.44 -16.88 18.68
N GLU A 83 1.21 -16.74 19.20
CA GLU A 83 0.05 -16.24 18.48
C GLU A 83 0.18 -14.78 18.03
N ASP A 84 1.00 -13.97 18.71
CA ASP A 84 1.18 -12.54 18.42
C ASP A 84 2.33 -12.28 17.42
N ILE A 85 3.19 -13.27 17.13
CA ILE A 85 4.35 -13.11 16.23
C ILE A 85 3.89 -12.66 14.83
N ALA A 86 2.87 -13.31 14.28
CA ALA A 86 2.35 -12.97 12.96
C ALA A 86 1.71 -11.57 12.95
N VAL A 87 1.06 -11.17 14.04
CA VAL A 87 0.43 -9.86 14.18
C VAL A 87 1.49 -8.76 14.21
N GLU A 88 2.55 -8.94 14.99
CA GLU A 88 3.68 -8.00 15.04
C GLU A 88 4.40 -7.92 13.68
N ALA A 89 4.67 -9.06 13.03
CA ALA A 89 5.27 -9.08 11.71
C ALA A 89 4.42 -8.33 10.67
N ALA A 90 3.10 -8.50 10.70
CA ALA A 90 2.17 -7.77 9.84
C ALA A 90 2.16 -6.26 10.13
N SER A 91 2.21 -5.86 11.42
CA SER A 91 2.32 -4.45 11.78
C SER A 91 3.63 -3.84 11.27
N LEU A 92 4.73 -4.57 11.38
CA LEU A 92 6.03 -4.15 10.87
C LEU A 92 6.03 -4.03 9.34
N TYR A 93 5.35 -4.94 8.65
CA TYR A 93 5.16 -4.86 7.19
C TYR A 93 4.40 -3.59 6.80
N ASN A 94 3.30 -3.29 7.50
CA ASN A 94 2.52 -2.08 7.25
C ASN A 94 3.33 -0.79 7.52
N GLU A 95 4.15 -0.77 8.58
CA GLU A 95 5.03 0.36 8.85
C GLU A 95 6.13 0.51 7.79
N LEU A 96 6.60 -0.61 7.23
CA LEU A 96 7.59 -0.62 6.17
C LEU A 96 7.00 -0.13 4.84
N THR A 97 5.78 -0.55 4.47
CA THR A 97 5.09 -0.05 3.26
C THR A 97 4.70 1.41 3.34
N GLU A 98 4.57 1.98 4.53
CA GLU A 98 4.34 3.42 4.75
C GLU A 98 5.64 4.26 4.66
N LYS A 99 6.81 3.63 4.61
CA LYS A 99 8.11 4.30 4.64
C LYS A 99 8.95 4.04 3.41
N ALA A 100 8.80 2.86 2.80
CA ALA A 100 9.47 2.51 1.56
C ALA A 100 8.75 3.17 0.37
N ASP A 101 9.53 3.77 -0.53
CA ASP A 101 9.07 4.23 -1.83
C ASP A 101 8.75 3.03 -2.74
N ASP A 102 9.60 1.99 -2.75
CA ASP A 102 9.29 0.68 -3.34
C ASP A 102 9.62 -0.48 -2.38
N ILE A 103 8.59 -1.11 -1.83
CA ILE A 103 8.71 -2.29 -0.96
C ILE A 103 9.34 -3.51 -1.66
N ALA A 104 9.42 -3.52 -2.99
CA ALA A 104 10.09 -4.59 -3.74
C ALA A 104 11.58 -4.33 -3.97
N ASP A 105 12.07 -3.14 -3.67
CA ASP A 105 13.50 -2.84 -3.72
C ASP A 105 14.18 -3.44 -2.47
N ALA A 106 14.89 -4.54 -2.68
CA ALA A 106 15.58 -5.25 -1.60
C ALA A 106 16.69 -4.41 -0.93
N GLU A 107 17.31 -3.48 -1.68
CA GLU A 107 18.34 -2.60 -1.13
C GLU A 107 17.69 -1.54 -0.23
N GLU A 108 16.62 -0.90 -0.70
CA GLU A 108 15.86 0.07 0.08
C GLU A 108 15.30 -0.56 1.36
N VAL A 109 14.61 -1.69 1.22
CA VAL A 109 14.05 -2.43 2.36
C VAL A 109 15.16 -2.80 3.34
N GLY A 110 16.29 -3.31 2.87
CA GLY A 110 17.43 -3.67 3.69
C GLY A 110 17.96 -2.52 4.55
N GLN A 111 17.92 -1.28 4.04
CA GLN A 111 18.31 -0.07 4.78
C GLN A 111 17.29 0.33 5.85
N LEU A 112 16.01 0.01 5.66
CA LEU A 112 14.93 0.35 6.57
C LEU A 112 14.75 -0.67 7.72
N LEU A 113 15.19 -1.92 7.56
CA LEU A 113 15.06 -2.95 8.60
C LEU A 113 15.69 -2.57 9.96
N PRO A 114 16.93 -2.03 10.03
CA PRO A 114 17.53 -1.63 11.31
C PRO A 114 16.77 -0.48 11.98
N TRP A 115 16.26 0.47 11.20
CA TRP A 115 15.42 1.55 11.71
C TRP A 115 14.14 1.01 12.35
N LEU A 116 13.50 0.05 11.68
CA LEU A 116 12.26 -0.56 12.11
C LEU A 116 12.44 -1.33 13.42
N GLU A 117 13.52 -2.11 13.54
CA GLU A 117 13.91 -2.81 14.77
C GLU A 117 14.12 -1.81 15.93
N GLY A 118 14.94 -0.78 15.73
CA GLY A 118 15.21 0.22 16.76
C GLY A 118 13.95 0.99 17.21
N ARG A 119 13.03 1.26 16.29
CA ARG A 119 11.74 1.88 16.59
C ARG A 119 10.85 0.97 17.42
N LEU A 120 10.75 -0.32 17.08
CA LEU A 120 9.98 -1.30 17.86
C LEU A 120 10.54 -1.43 19.28
N VAL A 121 11.85 -1.58 19.44
CA VAL A 121 12.50 -1.67 20.76
C VAL A 121 12.16 -0.46 21.63
N LYS A 122 12.23 0.76 21.07
CA LYS A 122 11.86 1.99 21.80
C LYS A 122 10.38 2.00 22.21
N ARG A 123 9.47 1.56 21.35
CA ARG A 123 8.03 1.44 21.69
C ARG A 123 7.80 0.45 22.82
N LEU A 124 8.42 -0.73 22.74
CA LEU A 124 8.31 -1.78 23.76
C LEU A 124 8.91 -1.34 25.10
N ALA A 125 10.06 -0.66 25.09
CA ALA A 125 10.66 -0.09 26.30
C ALA A 125 9.73 0.96 26.96
N LYS A 126 9.03 1.78 26.17
CA LYS A 126 8.04 2.73 26.68
C LYS A 126 6.84 2.02 27.32
N LEU A 127 6.34 0.93 26.72
CA LEU A 127 5.25 0.13 27.29
C LEU A 127 5.65 -0.53 28.63
N LYS A 128 6.91 -0.98 28.75
CA LYS A 128 7.44 -1.50 30.02
C LYS A 128 7.51 -0.41 31.10
N ALA A 129 7.86 0.82 30.73
CA ALA A 129 7.96 1.94 31.66
C ALA A 129 6.59 2.52 32.07
N ASP A 130 5.55 2.31 31.27
CA ASP A 130 4.19 2.81 31.51
C ASP A 130 3.11 1.72 31.21
N PRO A 131 2.88 0.79 32.16
CA PRO A 131 1.95 -0.32 31.97
C PRO A 131 0.48 0.10 31.86
N ALA A 132 0.13 1.36 32.19
CA ALA A 132 -1.23 1.88 32.14
C ALA A 132 -1.76 2.10 30.70
N ASN A 133 -0.89 2.09 29.69
CA ASN A 133 -1.26 2.31 28.30
C ASN A 133 -1.53 1.01 27.49
N THR A 134 -1.49 -0.16 28.15
CA THR A 134 -1.63 -1.46 27.48
C THR A 134 -3.08 -1.88 27.24
N THR A 135 -4.05 -1.26 27.92
CA THR A 135 -5.46 -1.70 27.93
C THR A 135 -6.41 -0.89 27.03
N SER A 136 -5.94 0.16 26.34
CA SER A 136 -6.83 1.12 25.68
C SER A 136 -6.96 0.99 24.15
N LYS A 137 -6.45 -0.09 23.53
CA LYS A 137 -6.53 -0.26 22.06
C LYS A 137 -7.02 -1.62 21.55
N ARG A 138 -7.64 -2.44 22.40
CA ARG A 138 -8.41 -3.62 21.96
C ARG A 138 -9.84 -3.52 22.50
N ALA A 139 -10.63 -2.65 21.86
CA ALA A 139 -12.08 -2.63 21.91
C ALA A 139 -12.58 -2.44 20.47
#